data_AF-A0A9D0VKB2-F1
#
_entry.id   AF-A0A9D0VKB2-F1
#
_cell.length_a   1.000
_cell.length_b   1.000
_cell.length_c   1.000
_cell.angle_alpha   90.00
_cell.angle_beta   90.00
_cell.angle_gamma   90.00
#
_symmetry.space_group_name_H-M   'P 1'
#
loop_
_entity.id
_entity.type
_entity.pdbx_description
1 polymer ?
#
loop_
_entity_poly.entity_id
_entity_poly.type
_entity_poly.pdbx_seq_one_letter_code
_entity_poly.pdbx_strand_id
1 'polypeptide(L)'
;MSQQHQHQSRPEETPSSTTPASPRPDLGSNAGQQRQLRPEDDNNPWIPDFIEPATDWLGDQWDSWWAEDDSEQANDGATPAPAPGVTPPTPPAPAVSSWWQTYRATSGRDARQALVVAAAQRGEMAGHLSALSPEQRRGDWRFPYQQALDLYQLYATQQASGHDLGEMAQTQADYMTAEDERVAREASGGGAPTREQLEEAREQRNEQTYAPDAEESSLLWPSMPQAERDAWIARGARAKATLLAHLRAEHPDFALRDDQIIVDFEEVEAEAAVAYNDGQDHCVIGFDVVQSIERNPEFAVSTVAHELFGHNEFDRGFSVSEELFREAVARQRGVDASSVILTDDEWSRFNYFESEIASLVWEHDLYVGSDDAGQTNPLGSPASYMSTLLSNLNGQWAPDLVEPLVRGLYARFVADPDISAAAAAFFAQSCRTHLGIAL
;
A
#
# COMPACT_ATOMS: atom_id res chain seq x y z
N MET A 1 55.26 -37.68 2.75
CA MET A 1 55.93 -37.45 1.46
C MET A 1 55.98 -35.94 1.28
N SER A 2 57.05 -35.31 1.77
CA SER A 2 58.16 -34.73 0.96
C SER A 2 57.72 -33.49 0.19
N GLN A 3 58.39 -32.34 0.17
CA GLN A 3 59.60 -31.80 0.80
C GLN A 3 59.55 -30.29 0.50
N GLN A 4 60.11 -29.45 1.37
CA GLN A 4 60.43 -28.05 1.08
C GLN A 4 61.40 -27.93 -0.12
N HIS A 5 61.33 -26.85 -0.91
CA HIS A 5 62.51 -26.04 -1.27
C HIS A 5 62.17 -24.68 -1.90
N GLN A 6 63.01 -23.71 -1.53
CA GLN A 6 63.11 -22.33 -2.00
C GLN A 6 63.97 -22.26 -3.28
N HIS A 7 63.79 -21.20 -4.10
CA HIS A 7 64.81 -20.36 -4.77
C HIS A 7 64.09 -19.35 -5.70
N GLN A 8 64.11 -18.04 -5.47
CA GLN A 8 65.13 -17.01 -5.74
C GLN A 8 65.39 -16.65 -7.24
N SER A 9 65.06 -15.40 -7.57
CA SER A 9 65.83 -14.39 -8.34
C SER A 9 65.62 -14.16 -9.86
N ARG A 10 65.01 -12.98 -10.18
CA ARG A 10 65.40 -11.85 -11.11
C ARG A 10 65.79 -12.11 -12.60
N PRO A 11 65.92 -11.07 -13.47
CA PRO A 11 65.16 -9.82 -13.70
C PRO A 11 64.95 -9.49 -15.23
N GLU A 12 64.43 -8.28 -15.53
CA GLU A 12 64.47 -7.54 -16.83
C GLU A 12 63.64 -8.14 -17.99
N GLU A 13 62.83 -7.41 -18.76
CA GLU A 13 63.14 -6.27 -19.61
C GLU A 13 61.88 -5.41 -19.90
N THR A 14 62.07 -4.09 -20.05
CA THR A 14 61.18 -3.18 -20.81
C THR A 14 61.66 -3.12 -22.26
N PRO A 15 60.81 -2.87 -23.28
CA PRO A 15 60.71 -1.48 -23.76
C PRO A 15 59.37 -1.05 -24.43
N SER A 16 59.28 0.27 -24.61
CA SER A 16 58.64 1.00 -25.73
C SER A 16 57.14 1.34 -25.69
N SER A 17 56.89 2.55 -25.17
CA SER A 17 56.26 3.70 -25.87
C SER A 17 55.58 3.45 -27.22
N THR A 18 54.26 3.65 -27.27
CA THR A 18 53.59 4.43 -28.34
C THR A 18 52.27 5.01 -27.83
N THR A 19 52.06 6.30 -28.12
CA THR A 19 50.87 7.13 -27.82
C THR A 19 49.55 6.51 -28.27
N PRO A 20 48.42 6.72 -27.54
CA PRO A 20 47.11 6.70 -28.17
C PRO A 20 46.43 8.06 -28.13
N ALA A 21 45.88 8.42 -29.29
CA ALA A 21 44.89 9.45 -29.50
C ALA A 21 43.57 9.07 -28.80
N SER A 22 42.82 10.08 -28.38
CA SER A 22 41.44 9.94 -27.91
C SER A 22 40.52 9.35 -28.99
N PRO A 23 39.56 8.53 -28.55
CA PRO A 23 38.23 8.58 -29.13
C PRO A 23 37.12 8.72 -28.07
N ARG A 24 35.96 9.13 -28.59
CA ARG A 24 34.70 9.52 -27.97
C ARG A 24 34.07 8.44 -27.06
N PRO A 25 33.14 8.84 -26.16
CA PRO A 25 32.42 7.89 -25.31
C PRO A 25 31.39 7.09 -26.13
N ASP A 26 31.44 5.78 -25.92
CA ASP A 26 30.50 4.78 -26.38
C ASP A 26 29.39 4.62 -25.33
N LEU A 27 28.14 4.75 -25.75
CA LEU A 27 26.96 4.51 -24.93
C LEU A 27 26.65 3.01 -25.02
N GLY A 28 27.22 2.25 -24.09
CA GLY A 28 27.00 0.82 -23.95
C GLY A 28 25.65 0.51 -23.31
N SER A 29 24.76 -0.06 -24.12
CA SER A 29 23.63 -0.90 -23.73
C SER A 29 24.09 -2.08 -22.87
N ASN A 30 23.48 -2.27 -21.70
CA ASN A 30 23.53 -3.53 -20.95
C ASN A 30 22.12 -4.13 -20.92
N ALA A 31 21.81 -4.92 -21.94
CA ALA A 31 20.74 -5.89 -21.91
C ALA A 31 21.39 -7.28 -22.02
N GLY A 32 21.06 -8.16 -21.09
CA GLY A 32 21.38 -9.59 -21.17
C GLY A 32 22.31 -10.09 -20.09
N GLN A 33 21.74 -10.71 -19.06
CA GLN A 33 21.99 -12.12 -18.73
C GLN A 33 21.21 -12.48 -17.45
N GLN A 34 20.09 -13.19 -17.61
CA GLN A 34 19.92 -14.55 -17.07
C GLN A 34 18.56 -15.10 -17.53
N ARG A 35 18.62 -16.20 -18.30
CA ARG A 35 17.49 -17.07 -18.66
C ARG A 35 17.81 -18.47 -18.12
N GLN A 36 16.72 -19.21 -17.87
CA GLN A 36 16.58 -20.62 -17.49
C GLN A 36 16.56 -20.80 -15.95
N LEU A 37 15.47 -21.30 -15.35
CA LEU A 37 14.88 -22.62 -15.62
C LEU A 37 13.36 -22.67 -15.31
N ARG A 38 12.57 -23.33 -16.18
CA ARG A 38 11.47 -24.24 -15.77
C ARG A 38 11.35 -25.38 -16.79
N PRO A 39 11.02 -26.62 -16.39
CA PRO A 39 10.83 -27.74 -17.30
C PRO A 39 9.52 -27.63 -18.09
N GLU A 40 9.56 -28.13 -19.33
CA GLU A 40 8.40 -28.40 -20.17
C GLU A 40 7.62 -29.59 -19.57
N ASP A 41 6.30 -29.46 -19.40
CA ASP A 41 5.31 -30.44 -18.91
C ASP A 41 4.73 -30.26 -17.48
N ASP A 42 4.26 -29.06 -17.13
CA ASP A 42 3.30 -28.91 -16.01
C ASP A 42 1.89 -28.55 -16.53
N ASN A 43 0.95 -29.47 -16.33
CA ASN A 43 -0.48 -29.31 -16.58
C ASN A 43 -1.17 -29.15 -15.22
N ASN A 44 -1.20 -27.94 -14.66
CA ASN A 44 -1.87 -27.67 -13.38
C ASN A 44 -3.23 -26.96 -13.59
N PRO A 45 -4.38 -27.60 -13.28
CA PRO A 45 -5.72 -27.09 -13.55
C PRO A 45 -6.34 -26.28 -12.38
N TRP A 46 -5.59 -25.33 -11.80
CA TRP A 46 -6.09 -24.47 -10.72
C TRP A 46 -6.00 -22.99 -11.10
N ILE A 47 -6.97 -22.57 -11.92
CA ILE A 47 -7.42 -21.19 -12.00
C ILE A 47 -8.65 -21.12 -11.10
N PRO A 48 -8.62 -20.49 -9.92
CA PRO A 48 -9.84 -19.87 -9.40
C PRO A 48 -10.15 -18.71 -10.34
N ASP A 49 -11.35 -18.69 -10.92
CA ASP A 49 -11.89 -17.56 -11.66
C ASP A 49 -11.89 -16.31 -10.77
N PHE A 50 -10.78 -15.56 -10.77
CA PHE A 50 -10.75 -14.22 -10.22
C PHE A 50 -11.44 -13.31 -11.24
N ILE A 51 -12.57 -12.74 -10.81
CA ILE A 51 -13.56 -12.00 -11.60
C ILE A 51 -14.59 -12.90 -12.33
N GLU A 52 -15.33 -13.72 -11.58
CA GLU A 52 -16.76 -13.82 -11.87
C GLU A 52 -17.46 -12.59 -11.25
N PRO A 53 -18.37 -11.91 -11.97
CA PRO A 53 -19.10 -10.78 -11.41
C PRO A 53 -19.92 -11.28 -10.22
N ALA A 54 -19.66 -10.73 -9.04
CA ALA A 54 -20.47 -10.91 -7.83
C ALA A 54 -21.87 -10.26 -7.96
N THR A 55 -22.48 -10.27 -9.14
CA THR A 55 -23.77 -9.64 -9.43
C THR A 55 -24.95 -10.45 -8.89
N ASP A 56 -24.79 -11.77 -8.71
CA ASP A 56 -25.95 -12.64 -8.46
C ASP A 56 -26.23 -12.92 -6.97
N TRP A 57 -25.34 -12.52 -6.05
CA TRP A 57 -25.55 -12.71 -4.60
C TRP A 57 -25.64 -11.42 -3.78
N LEU A 58 -25.12 -10.30 -4.29
CA LEU A 58 -25.11 -9.01 -3.58
C LEU A 58 -26.08 -7.96 -4.16
N GLY A 59 -26.61 -8.17 -5.38
CA GLY A 59 -27.42 -7.18 -6.09
C GLY A 59 -28.67 -6.72 -5.34
N ASP A 60 -29.34 -7.62 -4.60
CA ASP A 60 -30.58 -7.29 -3.89
C ASP A 60 -30.37 -6.73 -2.47
N GLN A 61 -29.17 -6.84 -1.90
CA GLN A 61 -28.89 -6.26 -0.56
C GLN A 61 -28.30 -4.86 -0.62
N TRP A 62 -27.62 -4.51 -1.72
CA TRP A 62 -26.95 -3.22 -1.92
C TRP A 62 -27.91 -2.02 -1.83
N ASP A 63 -29.07 -2.07 -2.49
CA ASP A 63 -30.05 -0.96 -2.51
C ASP A 63 -30.80 -0.79 -1.18
N SER A 64 -30.82 -1.80 -0.31
CA SER A 64 -31.51 -1.76 0.98
C SER A 64 -30.66 -1.16 2.11
N TRP A 65 -29.34 -1.02 1.90
CA TRP A 65 -28.39 -0.57 2.93
C TRP A 65 -28.18 0.95 2.95
N TRP A 66 -28.65 1.66 1.91
CA TRP A 66 -28.54 3.11 1.78
C TRP A 66 -29.87 3.86 1.91
N ALA A 67 -30.96 3.14 2.22
CA ALA A 67 -32.27 3.75 2.44
C ALA A 67 -32.54 3.96 3.94
N GLU A 68 -32.65 5.24 4.32
CA GLU A 68 -33.21 5.84 5.57
C GLU A 68 -32.23 6.26 6.68
N ASP A 69 -31.93 7.57 6.79
CA ASP A 69 -32.61 8.51 7.72
C ASP A 69 -32.18 9.99 7.46
N ASP A 70 -32.65 10.59 6.35
CA ASP A 70 -32.49 12.02 6.08
C ASP A 70 -33.62 12.84 6.76
N SER A 71 -33.51 13.01 8.08
CA SER A 71 -34.36 13.96 8.81
C SER A 71 -33.56 15.05 9.54
N GLU A 72 -32.66 15.73 8.81
CA GLU A 72 -32.09 16.99 9.29
C GLU A 72 -33.10 18.15 9.17
N GLN A 73 -33.36 18.79 10.31
CA GLN A 73 -34.13 20.02 10.42
C GLN A 73 -33.41 21.15 9.67
N ALA A 74 -34.03 21.64 8.59
CA ALA A 74 -33.65 22.86 7.90
C ALA A 74 -33.61 24.05 8.89
N ASN A 75 -32.44 24.66 9.02
CA ASN A 75 -32.23 25.90 9.74
C ASN A 75 -32.05 27.03 8.70
N ASP A 76 -33.15 27.74 8.39
CA ASP A 76 -33.25 28.77 7.33
C ASP A 76 -32.54 30.10 7.69
N GLY A 77 -31.27 30.04 8.07
CA GLY A 77 -30.43 31.20 8.35
C GLY A 77 -29.68 31.70 7.12
N ALA A 78 -30.39 32.19 6.10
CA ALA A 78 -29.76 32.73 4.89
C ALA A 78 -28.84 33.92 5.21
N THR A 79 -27.52 33.69 5.11
CA THR A 79 -26.50 34.74 5.22
C THR A 79 -26.36 35.42 3.85
N PRO A 80 -26.38 36.76 3.76
CA PRO A 80 -26.28 37.46 2.48
C PRO A 80 -24.93 37.20 1.79
N ALA A 81 -24.98 36.97 0.48
CA ALA A 81 -23.80 36.77 -0.34
C ALA A 81 -22.81 37.96 -0.23
N PRO A 82 -21.50 37.71 -0.10
CA PRO A 82 -20.50 38.77 -0.05
C PRO A 82 -20.45 39.54 -1.37
N ALA A 83 -20.19 40.85 -1.27
CA ALA A 83 -20.06 41.73 -2.42
C ALA A 83 -18.88 41.32 -3.32
N PRO A 84 -19.04 41.34 -4.65
CA PRO A 84 -17.97 40.98 -5.58
C PRO A 84 -16.81 41.98 -5.47
N GLY A 85 -15.57 41.49 -5.28
CA GLY A 85 -14.34 42.27 -5.37
C GLY A 85 -13.53 42.46 -4.08
N VAL A 86 -13.93 41.85 -2.97
CA VAL A 86 -13.12 41.82 -1.73
C VAL A 86 -12.91 40.36 -1.34
N THR A 87 -11.79 39.77 -1.75
CA THR A 87 -11.30 38.55 -1.11
C THR A 87 -10.95 38.93 0.32
N PRO A 88 -11.62 38.38 1.35
CA PRO A 88 -11.20 38.59 2.72
C PRO A 88 -9.72 38.20 2.83
N PRO A 89 -8.89 38.93 3.61
CA PRO A 89 -7.54 38.46 3.89
C PRO A 89 -7.64 37.04 4.45
N THR A 90 -6.94 36.08 3.84
CA THR A 90 -6.84 34.73 4.37
C THR A 90 -6.38 34.84 5.83
N PRO A 91 -7.17 34.38 6.80
CA PRO A 91 -6.76 34.42 8.19
C PRO A 91 -5.42 33.71 8.34
N PRO A 92 -4.51 34.19 9.21
CA PRO A 92 -3.24 33.52 9.44
C PRO A 92 -3.52 32.07 9.87
N ALA A 93 -2.74 31.13 9.33
CA ALA A 93 -2.85 29.72 9.72
C ALA A 93 -2.81 29.60 11.26
N PRO A 94 -3.64 28.74 11.86
CA PRO A 94 -3.65 28.55 13.30
C PRO A 94 -2.23 28.23 13.78
N ALA A 95 -1.85 28.80 14.92
CA ALA A 95 -0.55 28.52 15.51
C ALA A 95 -0.46 27.03 15.82
N VAL A 96 0.55 26.36 15.27
CA VAL A 96 0.83 24.95 15.55
C VAL A 96 0.90 24.76 17.06
N SER A 97 0.14 23.79 17.59
CA SER A 97 0.04 23.55 19.03
C SER A 97 1.43 23.33 19.65
N SER A 98 1.57 23.66 20.94
CA SER A 98 2.82 23.41 21.67
C SER A 98 3.22 21.93 21.68
N TRP A 99 2.25 21.02 21.52
CA TRP A 99 2.51 19.59 21.40
C TRP A 99 3.32 19.26 20.14
N TRP A 100 2.91 19.74 18.97
CA TRP A 100 3.64 19.49 17.71
C TRP A 100 5.04 20.10 17.71
N GLN A 101 5.20 21.30 18.30
CA GLN A 101 6.53 21.90 18.48
C GLN A 101 7.42 21.02 19.36
N THR A 102 6.87 20.48 20.45
CA THR A 102 7.57 19.54 21.34
C THR A 102 7.88 18.23 20.61
N TYR A 103 6.92 17.65 19.90
CA TYR A 103 7.05 16.40 19.16
C TYR A 103 8.17 16.48 18.12
N ARG A 104 8.23 17.57 17.34
CA ARG A 104 9.29 17.78 16.33
C ARG A 104 10.65 18.06 16.97
N ALA A 105 10.69 18.75 18.11
CA ALA A 105 11.91 19.01 18.86
C ALA A 105 12.45 17.76 19.58
N THR A 106 11.58 16.77 19.85
CA THR A 106 11.97 15.48 20.41
C THR A 106 12.70 14.65 19.36
N SER A 107 13.92 14.26 19.69
CA SER A 107 14.74 13.33 18.91
C SER A 107 14.57 11.91 19.41
N GLY A 108 14.58 10.95 18.49
CA GLY A 108 14.47 9.53 18.78
C GLY A 108 13.02 9.03 18.78
N ARG A 109 12.84 7.82 18.25
CA ARG A 109 11.52 7.19 18.10
C ARG A 109 10.87 6.93 19.45
N ASP A 110 11.58 6.32 20.39
CA ASP A 110 11.05 5.96 21.72
C ASP A 110 10.53 7.18 22.50
N ALA A 111 11.24 8.31 22.41
CA ALA A 111 10.82 9.54 23.07
C ALA A 111 9.56 10.14 22.42
N ARG A 112 9.43 10.04 21.09
CA ARG A 112 8.20 10.43 20.37
C ARG A 112 7.05 9.47 20.68
N GLN A 113 7.32 8.17 20.76
CA GLN A 113 6.34 7.17 21.18
C GLN A 113 5.83 7.47 22.59
N ALA A 114 6.70 7.79 23.54
CA ALA A 114 6.28 8.18 24.88
C ALA A 114 5.35 9.41 24.90
N LEU A 115 5.57 10.39 24.02
CA LEU A 115 4.68 11.55 23.88
C LEU A 115 3.30 11.15 23.31
N VAL A 116 3.28 10.30 22.29
CA VAL A 116 2.04 9.78 21.67
C VAL A 116 1.25 8.94 22.67
N VAL A 117 1.89 7.99 23.35
CA VAL A 117 1.28 7.16 24.40
C VAL A 117 0.69 8.03 25.50
N ALA A 118 1.44 9.03 25.99
CA ALA A 118 0.94 9.91 27.03
C ALA A 118 -0.30 10.71 26.58
N ALA A 119 -0.32 11.20 25.34
CA ALA A 119 -1.49 11.88 24.78
C ALA A 119 -2.67 10.93 24.55
N ALA A 120 -2.42 9.72 24.06
CA ALA A 120 -3.42 8.68 23.85
C ALA A 120 -4.11 8.26 25.15
N GLN A 121 -3.33 8.05 26.23
CA GLN A 121 -3.85 7.75 27.57
C GLN A 121 -4.72 8.86 28.15
N ARG A 122 -4.57 10.11 27.69
CA ARG A 122 -5.42 11.25 28.06
C ARG A 122 -6.59 11.48 27.09
N GLY A 123 -6.69 10.71 26.01
CA GLY A 123 -7.70 10.92 24.96
C GLY A 123 -7.47 12.18 24.13
N GLU A 124 -6.22 12.67 24.05
CA GLU A 124 -5.89 13.95 23.40
C GLU A 124 -5.42 13.80 21.94
N MET A 125 -5.23 12.57 21.45
CA MET A 125 -4.62 12.33 20.13
C MET A 125 -5.40 12.94 18.97
N ALA A 126 -6.72 12.69 18.88
CA ALA A 126 -7.55 13.29 17.83
C ALA A 126 -7.44 14.83 17.85
N GLY A 127 -7.51 15.43 19.04
CA GLY A 127 -7.35 16.89 19.20
C GLY A 127 -5.97 17.42 18.79
N HIS A 128 -4.90 16.65 19.02
CA HIS A 128 -3.56 17.00 18.54
C HIS A 128 -3.45 16.87 17.02
N LEU A 129 -3.98 15.81 16.43
CA LEU A 129 -3.95 15.57 14.98
C LEU A 129 -4.76 16.63 14.22
N SER A 130 -5.97 16.95 14.69
CA SER A 130 -6.81 18.02 14.12
C SER A 130 -6.28 19.44 14.35
N ALA A 131 -5.25 19.63 15.19
CA ALA A 131 -4.67 20.95 15.44
C ALA A 131 -3.75 21.45 14.30
N LEU A 132 -3.31 20.57 13.40
CA LEU A 132 -2.67 20.96 12.15
C LEU A 132 -3.75 21.31 11.12
N SER A 133 -3.53 22.33 10.29
CA SER A 133 -4.41 22.55 9.12
C SER A 133 -4.16 21.48 8.05
N PRO A 134 -5.09 21.26 7.09
CA PRO A 134 -4.86 20.37 5.97
C PRO A 134 -3.55 20.66 5.21
N GLU A 135 -3.22 21.93 4.98
CA GLU A 135 -1.99 22.33 4.30
C GLU A 135 -0.74 22.00 5.12
N GLN A 136 -0.82 22.08 6.44
CA GLN A 136 0.28 21.67 7.31
C GLN A 136 0.49 20.14 7.25
N ARG A 137 -0.60 19.36 7.34
CA ARG A 137 -0.54 17.89 7.26
C ARG A 137 0.02 17.40 5.93
N ARG A 138 -0.31 18.06 4.82
CA ARG A 138 0.20 17.71 3.48
C ARG A 138 1.56 18.32 3.14
N GLY A 139 2.04 19.27 3.95
CA GLY A 139 3.28 20.02 3.72
C GLY A 139 4.40 19.66 4.71
N ASP A 140 5.01 20.67 5.33
CA ASP A 140 6.18 20.54 6.20
C ASP A 140 5.96 19.64 7.44
N TRP A 141 4.71 19.38 7.82
CA TRP A 141 4.38 18.52 8.96
C TRP A 141 3.98 17.10 8.58
N ARG A 142 4.00 16.75 7.28
CA ARG A 142 3.58 15.45 6.77
C ARG A 142 4.27 14.27 7.47
N PHE A 143 5.59 14.21 7.44
CA PHE A 143 6.32 13.10 8.08
C PHE A 143 6.11 13.01 9.60
N PRO A 144 6.20 14.11 10.39
CA PRO A 144 5.82 14.05 11.81
C PRO A 144 4.38 13.62 12.05
N TYR A 145 3.46 14.05 11.18
CA TYR A 145 2.04 13.73 11.27
C TYR A 145 1.79 12.23 11.10
N GLN A 146 2.29 11.67 9.99
CA GLN A 146 2.21 10.23 9.70
C GLN A 146 2.87 9.40 10.81
N GLN A 147 4.07 9.78 11.25
CA GLN A 147 4.74 9.06 12.34
C GLN A 147 3.93 9.08 13.65
N ALA A 148 3.22 10.17 13.96
CA ALA A 148 2.37 10.22 15.14
C ALA A 148 1.15 9.29 15.00
N LEU A 149 0.57 9.18 13.80
CA LEU A 149 -0.49 8.22 13.49
C LEU A 149 0.01 6.77 13.61
N ASP A 150 1.18 6.44 13.05
CA ASP A 150 1.77 5.08 13.14
C ASP A 150 2.03 4.67 14.59
N LEU A 151 2.58 5.59 15.40
CA LEU A 151 2.81 5.34 16.83
C LEU A 151 1.50 5.24 17.63
N TYR A 152 0.45 5.91 17.19
CA TYR A 152 -0.87 5.80 17.80
C TYR A 152 -1.55 4.48 17.45
N GLN A 153 -1.45 4.04 16.18
CA GLN A 153 -1.84 2.70 15.73
C GLN A 153 -1.12 1.64 16.57
N LEU A 154 0.21 1.72 16.70
CA LEU A 154 1.01 0.79 17.51
C LEU A 154 0.53 0.74 18.97
N TYR A 155 0.29 1.89 19.59
CA TYR A 155 -0.23 1.95 20.95
C TYR A 155 -1.61 1.28 21.06
N ALA A 156 -2.53 1.58 20.16
CA ALA A 156 -3.86 1.00 20.16
C ALA A 156 -3.84 -0.52 19.93
N THR A 157 -2.97 -1.00 19.03
CA THR A 157 -2.71 -2.43 18.82
C THR A 157 -2.22 -3.11 20.10
N GLN A 158 -1.23 -2.54 20.78
CA GLN A 158 -0.70 -3.07 22.05
C GLN A 158 -1.74 -3.06 23.18
N GLN A 159 -2.57 -2.02 23.25
CA GLN A 159 -3.67 -1.99 24.23
C GLN A 159 -4.72 -3.05 23.95
N ALA A 160 -5.05 -3.30 22.68
CA ALA A 160 -6.02 -4.30 22.28
C ALA A 160 -5.51 -5.74 22.49
N SER A 161 -4.22 -5.99 22.25
CA SER A 161 -3.61 -7.31 22.50
C SER A 161 -3.36 -7.58 23.99
N GLY A 162 -3.17 -6.52 24.79
CA GLY A 162 -2.67 -6.65 26.16
C GLY A 162 -1.18 -7.03 26.24
N HIS A 163 -0.48 -6.98 25.11
CA HIS A 163 0.90 -7.42 24.93
C HIS A 163 1.75 -6.31 24.34
N ASP A 164 3.04 -6.28 24.69
CA ASP A 164 3.99 -5.41 24.00
C ASP A 164 4.35 -5.96 22.60
N LEU A 165 5.07 -5.16 21.81
CA LEU A 165 5.46 -5.55 20.45
C LEU A 165 6.30 -6.84 20.43
N GLY A 166 7.16 -7.05 21.43
CA GLY A 166 8.03 -8.22 21.50
C GLY A 166 7.27 -9.50 21.85
N GLU A 167 6.28 -9.41 22.74
CA GLU A 167 5.37 -10.51 23.06
C GLU A 167 4.50 -10.87 21.87
N MET A 168 3.92 -9.88 21.18
CA MET A 168 3.16 -10.10 19.94
C MET A 168 4.03 -10.74 18.84
N ALA A 169 5.26 -10.26 18.67
CA ALA A 169 6.19 -10.81 17.68
C ALA A 169 6.55 -12.27 18.00
N GLN A 170 6.64 -12.62 19.29
CA GLN A 170 6.83 -14.02 19.69
C GLN A 170 5.62 -14.89 19.33
N THR A 171 4.40 -14.42 19.58
CA THR A 171 3.17 -15.11 19.19
C THR A 171 3.15 -15.37 17.68
N GLN A 172 3.50 -14.38 16.87
CA GLN A 172 3.58 -14.55 15.42
C GLN A 172 4.69 -15.52 15.01
N ALA A 173 5.88 -15.45 15.62
CA ALA A 173 6.98 -16.37 15.33
C ALA A 173 6.64 -17.83 15.66
N ASP A 174 5.93 -18.05 16.78
CA ASP A 174 5.48 -19.38 17.20
C ASP A 174 4.42 -19.93 16.23
N TYR A 175 3.47 -19.09 15.80
CA TYR A 175 2.48 -19.44 14.79
C TYR A 175 3.12 -19.83 13.46
N MET A 176 4.02 -18.98 12.95
CA MET A 176 4.79 -19.23 11.73
C MET A 176 5.59 -20.53 11.81
N THR A 177 6.22 -20.82 12.95
CA THR A 177 6.98 -22.06 13.15
C THR A 177 6.08 -23.28 13.19
N ALA A 178 4.93 -23.20 13.87
CA ALA A 178 3.96 -24.28 13.91
C ALA A 178 3.40 -24.60 12.52
N GLU A 179 3.17 -23.58 11.68
CA GLU A 179 2.69 -23.75 10.31
C GLU A 179 3.76 -24.37 9.40
N ASP A 180 5.00 -23.88 9.47
CA ASP A 180 6.14 -24.47 8.74
C ASP A 180 6.29 -25.96 9.12
N GLU A 181 6.17 -26.31 10.40
CA GLU A 181 6.20 -27.70 10.87
C GLU A 181 5.01 -28.53 10.38
N ARG A 182 3.80 -27.96 10.32
CA ARG A 182 2.60 -28.66 9.86
C ARG A 182 2.77 -29.05 8.39
N VAL A 183 3.11 -28.09 7.54
CA VAL A 183 3.32 -28.29 6.10
C VAL A 183 4.47 -29.28 5.86
N ALA A 184 5.59 -29.13 6.55
CA ALA A 184 6.73 -30.04 6.41
C ALA A 184 6.41 -31.47 6.87
N ARG A 185 5.58 -31.66 7.92
CA ARG A 185 5.12 -32.98 8.35
C ARG A 185 4.22 -33.64 7.32
N GLU A 186 3.31 -32.88 6.72
CA GLU A 186 2.44 -33.36 5.64
C GLU A 186 3.28 -33.85 4.45
N ALA A 187 4.28 -33.07 4.03
CA ALA A 187 5.22 -33.46 2.98
C ALA A 187 6.07 -34.71 3.33
N SER A 188 6.41 -34.89 4.62
CA SER A 188 7.15 -36.06 5.11
C SER A 188 6.30 -37.34 5.29
N GLY A 189 4.98 -37.29 5.04
CA GLY A 189 4.07 -38.41 5.29
C GLY A 189 3.84 -38.70 6.78
N GLY A 190 3.89 -37.68 7.64
CA GLY A 190 3.65 -37.78 9.09
C GLY A 190 4.88 -38.14 9.93
N GLY A 191 6.06 -38.21 9.32
CA GLY A 191 7.34 -38.35 10.03
C GLY A 191 7.80 -37.06 10.71
N ALA A 192 8.96 -37.13 11.37
CA ALA A 192 9.63 -35.92 11.83
C ALA A 192 10.27 -35.21 10.61
N PRO A 193 9.96 -33.93 10.35
CA PRO A 193 10.51 -33.23 9.19
C PRO A 193 12.02 -33.07 9.24
N THR A 194 12.67 -33.09 8.08
CA THR A 194 14.07 -32.66 7.97
C THR A 194 14.17 -31.14 8.01
N ARG A 195 15.41 -30.62 8.15
CA ARG A 195 15.66 -29.18 8.09
C ARG A 195 15.30 -28.62 6.72
N GLU A 196 15.65 -29.33 5.65
CA GLU A 196 15.35 -28.93 4.28
C GLU A 196 13.84 -28.84 4.04
N GLN A 197 13.04 -29.77 4.59
CA GLN A 197 11.58 -29.72 4.48
C GLN A 197 10.96 -28.54 5.24
N LEU A 198 11.56 -28.11 6.35
CA LEU A 198 11.13 -26.91 7.06
C LEU A 198 11.51 -25.63 6.30
N GLU A 199 12.67 -25.62 5.63
CA GLU A 199 13.09 -24.52 4.77
C GLU A 199 12.17 -24.42 3.54
N GLU A 200 11.85 -25.53 2.88
CA GLU A 200 10.90 -25.60 1.76
C GLU A 200 9.48 -25.20 2.18
N ALA A 201 8.99 -25.66 3.33
CA ALA A 201 7.69 -25.24 3.86
C ALA A 201 7.63 -23.74 4.13
N ARG A 202 8.74 -23.15 4.61
CA ARG A 202 8.84 -21.71 4.82
C ARG A 202 8.85 -20.94 3.51
N GLU A 203 9.61 -21.42 2.52
CA GLU A 203 9.61 -20.86 1.16
C GLU A 203 8.20 -20.92 0.57
N GLN A 204 7.54 -22.08 0.62
CA GLN A 204 6.15 -22.24 0.15
C GLN A 204 5.16 -21.32 0.87
N ARG A 205 5.31 -21.15 2.19
CA ARG A 205 4.49 -20.19 2.95
C ARG A 205 4.72 -18.78 2.43
N ASN A 206 5.95 -18.41 2.12
CA ASN A 206 6.30 -17.08 1.63
C ASN A 206 5.95 -16.87 0.14
N GLU A 207 5.88 -17.92 -0.69
CA GLU A 207 5.60 -17.91 -2.14
C GLU A 207 4.14 -17.57 -2.53
N GLN A 208 3.40 -16.80 -1.72
CA GLN A 208 2.10 -16.29 -2.18
C GLN A 208 2.30 -14.95 -2.87
N THR A 209 2.36 -14.98 -4.20
CA THR A 209 2.30 -13.76 -5.00
C THR A 209 0.93 -13.12 -4.82
N TYR A 210 0.90 -11.86 -4.36
CA TYR A 210 -0.34 -11.10 -4.17
C TYR A 210 -1.07 -10.86 -5.50
N ALA A 211 -0.30 -10.63 -6.57
CA ALA A 211 -0.76 -10.63 -7.95
C ALA A 211 0.25 -11.49 -8.74
N PRO A 212 -0.16 -12.62 -9.34
CA PRO A 212 0.76 -13.36 -10.20
C PRO A 212 1.23 -12.44 -11.34
N ASP A 213 2.53 -12.46 -11.63
CA ASP A 213 3.08 -11.77 -12.81
C ASP A 213 2.21 -12.11 -14.02
N ALA A 214 1.83 -11.10 -14.79
CA ALA A 214 1.14 -11.33 -16.03
C ALA A 214 2.05 -12.18 -16.94
N GLU A 215 1.54 -13.32 -17.40
CA GLU A 215 2.28 -14.14 -18.35
C GLU A 215 2.61 -13.29 -19.59
N GLU A 216 3.88 -13.27 -20.04
CA GLU A 216 4.29 -12.41 -21.18
C GLU A 216 3.40 -12.64 -22.43
N SER A 217 2.85 -13.86 -22.59
CA SER A 217 1.92 -14.22 -23.65
C SER A 217 0.49 -13.66 -23.52
N SER A 218 0.08 -13.20 -22.34
CA SER A 218 -1.23 -12.56 -22.11
C SER A 218 -1.18 -11.03 -22.25
N LEU A 219 0.02 -10.43 -22.32
CA LEU A 219 0.19 -8.98 -22.47
C LEU A 219 -0.27 -8.49 -23.86
N LEU A 220 -1.23 -7.57 -23.87
CA LEU A 220 -1.75 -6.88 -25.04
C LEU A 220 -0.71 -5.91 -25.62
N TRP A 221 -0.03 -5.13 -24.78
CA TRP A 221 0.81 -4.03 -25.23
C TRP A 221 1.99 -4.46 -26.13
N PRO A 222 2.78 -5.50 -25.79
CA PRO A 222 3.89 -5.96 -26.63
C PRO A 222 3.42 -6.55 -27.96
N SER A 223 2.21 -7.12 -28.01
CA SER A 223 1.62 -7.75 -29.19
C SER A 223 0.88 -6.76 -30.10
N MET A 224 0.58 -5.56 -29.60
CA MET A 224 -0.19 -4.54 -30.29
C MET A 224 0.58 -3.91 -31.47
N PRO A 225 -0.04 -3.75 -32.66
CA PRO A 225 0.56 -3.03 -33.77
C PRO A 225 0.92 -1.59 -33.41
N GLN A 226 2.02 -1.06 -33.96
CA GLN A 226 2.48 0.31 -33.65
C GLN A 226 1.39 1.39 -33.81
N ALA A 227 0.60 1.32 -34.89
CA ALA A 227 -0.45 2.29 -35.14
C ALA A 227 -1.56 2.28 -34.06
N GLU A 228 -1.81 1.12 -33.45
CA GLU A 228 -2.77 0.97 -32.37
C GLU A 228 -2.18 1.46 -31.04
N ARG A 229 -0.89 1.20 -30.78
CA ARG A 229 -0.16 1.79 -29.64
C ARG A 229 -0.16 3.32 -29.71
N ASP A 230 0.14 3.89 -30.87
CA ASP A 230 0.10 5.34 -31.10
C ASP A 230 -1.30 5.92 -30.83
N ALA A 231 -2.35 5.18 -31.21
CA ALA A 231 -3.74 5.57 -30.93
C ALA A 231 -4.06 5.53 -29.43
N TRP A 232 -3.60 4.51 -28.71
CA TRP A 232 -3.74 4.40 -27.26
C TRP A 232 -2.97 5.47 -26.50
N ILE A 233 -1.72 5.77 -26.88
CA ILE A 233 -0.94 6.89 -26.32
C ILE A 233 -1.71 8.20 -26.48
N ALA A 234 -2.27 8.46 -27.67
CA ALA A 234 -3.06 9.65 -27.90
C ALA A 234 -4.37 9.68 -27.10
N ARG A 235 -5.02 8.53 -26.86
CA ARG A 235 -6.21 8.40 -25.99
C ARG A 235 -5.85 8.68 -24.55
N GLY A 236 -4.81 8.04 -24.02
CA GLY A 236 -4.35 8.23 -22.66
C GLY A 236 -3.95 9.68 -22.36
N ALA A 237 -3.25 10.35 -23.29
CA ALA A 237 -2.95 11.78 -23.15
C ALA A 237 -4.21 12.67 -23.03
N ARG A 238 -5.27 12.35 -23.79
CA ARG A 238 -6.57 13.05 -23.67
C ARG A 238 -7.27 12.71 -22.36
N ALA A 239 -7.31 11.45 -21.98
CA ALA A 239 -7.91 10.99 -20.72
C ALA A 239 -7.23 11.67 -19.52
N LYS A 240 -5.90 11.66 -19.45
CA LYS A 240 -5.14 12.41 -18.43
C LYS A 240 -5.53 13.88 -18.37
N ALA A 241 -5.63 14.55 -19.52
CA ALA A 241 -6.03 15.97 -19.56
C ALA A 241 -7.46 16.18 -19.06
N THR A 242 -8.41 15.31 -19.44
CA THR A 242 -9.80 15.33 -18.97
C THR A 242 -9.87 15.12 -17.46
N LEU A 243 -9.20 14.09 -16.95
CA LEU A 243 -9.16 13.76 -15.52
C LEU A 243 -8.56 14.89 -14.69
N LEU A 244 -7.42 15.47 -15.11
CA LEU A 244 -6.81 16.60 -14.42
C LEU A 244 -7.71 17.84 -14.42
N ALA A 245 -8.41 18.12 -15.53
CA ALA A 245 -9.37 19.21 -15.58
C ALA A 245 -10.55 18.98 -14.63
N HIS A 246 -11.05 17.75 -14.57
CA HIS A 246 -12.12 17.32 -13.69
C HIS A 246 -11.74 17.43 -12.21
N LEU A 247 -10.61 16.85 -11.81
CA LEU A 247 -10.08 16.92 -10.44
C LEU A 247 -9.85 18.37 -9.99
N ARG A 248 -9.37 19.25 -10.86
CA ARG A 248 -9.20 20.68 -10.54
C ARG A 248 -10.51 21.43 -10.33
N ALA A 249 -11.58 21.01 -10.99
CA ALA A 249 -12.87 21.66 -10.93
C ALA A 249 -13.69 21.17 -9.73
N GLU A 250 -13.79 19.85 -9.57
CA GLU A 250 -14.70 19.21 -8.61
C GLU A 250 -13.99 18.82 -7.30
N HIS A 251 -12.66 18.59 -7.36
CA HIS A 251 -11.87 18.14 -6.21
C HIS A 251 -10.63 19.02 -5.94
N PRO A 252 -10.79 20.36 -5.83
CA PRO A 252 -9.67 21.30 -5.74
C PRO A 252 -8.76 21.07 -4.52
N ASP A 253 -9.27 20.38 -3.50
CA ASP A 253 -8.53 20.08 -2.28
C ASP A 253 -7.35 19.12 -2.53
N PHE A 254 -7.35 18.32 -3.59
CA PHE A 254 -6.24 17.39 -3.87
C PHE A 254 -4.97 18.04 -4.44
N ALA A 255 -4.99 19.36 -4.71
CA ALA A 255 -3.81 20.15 -5.11
C ALA A 255 -2.85 19.46 -6.12
N LEU A 256 -3.41 18.72 -7.08
CA LEU A 256 -2.64 17.83 -7.96
C LEU A 256 -1.78 18.58 -8.96
N ARG A 257 -0.55 18.08 -9.14
CA ARG A 257 0.39 18.50 -10.17
C ARG A 257 0.21 17.66 -11.44
N ASP A 258 0.49 18.25 -12.60
CA ASP A 258 0.36 17.57 -13.89
C ASP A 258 1.29 16.34 -14.04
N ASP A 259 2.42 16.34 -13.33
CA ASP A 259 3.41 15.26 -13.36
C ASP A 259 3.04 14.07 -12.46
N GLN A 260 2.05 14.20 -11.57
CA GLN A 260 1.62 13.13 -10.68
C GLN A 260 0.77 12.05 -11.35
N ILE A 261 0.25 12.28 -12.55
CA ILE A 261 -0.51 11.27 -13.30
C ILE A 261 0.31 10.85 -14.51
N ILE A 262 0.77 9.61 -14.56
CA ILE A 262 1.55 9.06 -15.67
C ILE A 262 0.66 8.08 -16.43
N VAL A 263 0.72 8.10 -17.76
CA VAL A 263 0.06 7.08 -18.59
C VAL A 263 1.15 6.17 -19.11
N ASP A 264 1.17 4.95 -18.61
CA ASP A 264 2.06 3.90 -19.11
C ASP A 264 1.28 2.58 -19.18
N PHE A 265 0.92 2.18 -20.40
CA PHE A 265 0.15 0.96 -20.62
C PHE A 265 1.01 -0.30 -20.52
N GLU A 266 2.29 -0.21 -20.84
CA GLU A 266 3.21 -1.36 -20.82
C GLU A 266 3.49 -1.76 -19.38
N GLU A 267 3.85 -0.77 -18.57
CA GLU A 267 4.24 -0.97 -17.19
C GLU A 267 3.05 -1.43 -16.34
N VAL A 268 1.90 -0.76 -16.47
CA VAL A 268 0.69 -1.15 -15.71
C VAL A 268 0.21 -2.55 -16.06
N GLU A 269 0.31 -2.96 -17.34
CA GLU A 269 -0.05 -4.32 -17.74
C GLU A 269 0.95 -5.37 -17.23
N ALA A 270 2.25 -5.04 -17.21
CA ALA A 270 3.29 -5.91 -16.66
C ALA A 270 3.09 -6.17 -15.15
N GLU A 271 2.61 -5.16 -14.41
CA GLU A 271 2.25 -5.25 -12.99
C GLU A 271 0.89 -5.94 -12.75
N ALA A 272 0.19 -6.38 -13.80
CA ALA A 272 -1.17 -6.92 -13.72
C ALA A 272 -2.16 -6.01 -12.97
N ALA A 273 -1.97 -4.69 -13.07
CA ALA A 273 -2.71 -3.68 -12.33
C ALA A 273 -3.60 -2.84 -13.26
N VAL A 274 -4.47 -2.01 -12.67
CA VAL A 274 -5.22 -0.96 -13.41
C VAL A 274 -4.55 0.41 -13.28
N ALA A 275 -3.93 0.62 -12.11
CA ALA A 275 -3.06 1.73 -11.75
C ALA A 275 -2.14 1.26 -10.61
N TYR A 276 -1.05 1.99 -10.37
CA TYR A 276 -0.20 1.79 -9.19
C TYR A 276 0.56 3.08 -8.83
N ASN A 277 1.11 3.12 -7.62
CA ASN A 277 2.04 4.15 -7.15
C ASN A 277 3.51 3.75 -7.38
N ASP A 278 4.29 4.58 -8.09
CA ASP A 278 5.68 4.28 -8.46
C ASP A 278 6.72 4.59 -7.36
N GLY A 279 6.27 4.95 -6.15
CA GLY A 279 7.08 5.41 -5.04
C GLY A 279 7.62 6.84 -5.17
N GLN A 280 7.35 7.53 -6.29
CA GLN A 280 7.82 8.88 -6.59
C GLN A 280 6.71 9.93 -6.52
N ASP A 281 5.64 9.65 -5.76
CA ASP A 281 4.46 10.53 -5.67
C ASP A 281 3.70 10.62 -7.01
N HIS A 282 3.77 9.57 -7.84
CA HIS A 282 2.99 9.44 -9.07
C HIS A 282 1.98 8.30 -8.99
N CYS A 283 0.90 8.43 -9.76
CA CYS A 283 -0.06 7.39 -10.07
C CYS A 283 0.10 7.08 -11.56
N VAL A 284 0.51 5.86 -11.86
CA VAL A 284 0.67 5.36 -13.22
C VAL A 284 -0.61 4.64 -13.61
N ILE A 285 -1.24 5.02 -14.73
CA ILE A 285 -2.56 4.53 -15.12
C ILE A 285 -2.52 3.77 -16.46
N GLY A 286 -3.25 2.65 -16.51
CA GLY A 286 -3.30 1.75 -17.66
C GLY A 286 -4.58 1.87 -18.49
N PHE A 287 -4.89 0.79 -19.22
CA PHE A 287 -6.01 0.75 -20.16
C PHE A 287 -7.35 1.00 -19.47
N ASP A 288 -7.62 0.30 -18.38
CA ASP A 288 -8.94 0.34 -17.73
C ASP A 288 -9.26 1.71 -17.17
N VAL A 289 -8.30 2.37 -16.52
CA VAL A 289 -8.49 3.74 -16.03
C VAL A 289 -8.72 4.73 -17.17
N VAL A 290 -7.98 4.61 -18.29
CA VAL A 290 -8.23 5.44 -19.48
C VAL A 290 -9.65 5.24 -20.02
N GLN A 291 -10.11 3.99 -20.11
CA GLN A 291 -11.48 3.69 -20.55
C GLN A 291 -12.54 4.21 -19.57
N SER A 292 -12.29 4.13 -18.26
CA SER A 292 -13.16 4.68 -17.21
C SER A 292 -13.31 6.19 -17.37
N ILE A 293 -12.20 6.91 -17.55
CA ILE A 293 -12.20 8.36 -17.75
C ILE A 293 -12.98 8.76 -19.01
N GLU A 294 -12.83 8.00 -20.10
CA GLU A 294 -13.57 8.25 -21.34
C GLU A 294 -15.09 8.07 -21.17
N ARG A 295 -15.54 7.23 -20.22
CA ARG A 295 -16.95 7.07 -19.87
C ARG A 295 -17.42 8.18 -18.93
N ASN A 296 -16.75 8.31 -17.79
CA ASN A 296 -16.98 9.34 -16.79
C ASN A 296 -15.68 9.56 -15.99
N PRO A 297 -15.08 10.78 -16.01
CA PRO A 297 -13.85 11.05 -15.26
C PRO A 297 -14.00 10.83 -13.75
N GLU A 298 -15.20 10.94 -13.19
CA GLU A 298 -15.47 10.71 -11.77
C GLU A 298 -15.16 9.26 -11.34
N PHE A 299 -15.34 8.27 -12.23
CA PHE A 299 -15.04 6.87 -11.92
C PHE A 299 -13.57 6.61 -11.57
N ALA A 300 -12.65 7.44 -12.07
CA ALA A 300 -11.22 7.29 -11.82
C ALA A 300 -10.72 8.10 -10.61
N VAL A 301 -11.55 8.96 -10.00
CA VAL A 301 -11.13 9.83 -8.89
C VAL A 301 -10.70 9.02 -7.67
N SER A 302 -11.52 8.04 -7.28
CA SER A 302 -11.20 7.11 -6.18
C SER A 302 -9.86 6.42 -6.38
N THR A 303 -9.66 5.75 -7.52
CA THR A 303 -8.39 5.08 -7.87
C THR A 303 -7.19 6.04 -7.87
N VAL A 304 -7.31 7.25 -8.42
CA VAL A 304 -6.20 8.22 -8.36
C VAL A 304 -5.89 8.63 -6.92
N ALA A 305 -6.93 8.78 -6.10
CA ALA A 305 -6.74 9.13 -4.70
C ALA A 305 -6.15 7.98 -3.88
N HIS A 306 -6.54 6.74 -4.18
CA HIS A 306 -5.95 5.52 -3.65
C HIS A 306 -4.43 5.52 -3.87
N GLU A 307 -4.01 5.68 -5.13
CA GLU A 307 -2.58 5.64 -5.48
C GLU A 307 -1.81 6.85 -4.91
N LEU A 308 -2.31 8.07 -5.10
CA LEU A 308 -1.56 9.28 -4.75
C LEU A 308 -1.63 9.67 -3.28
N PHE A 309 -2.73 9.37 -2.59
CA PHE A 309 -2.93 9.77 -1.20
C PHE A 309 -2.96 8.58 -0.29
N GLY A 310 -3.71 7.53 -0.60
CA GLY A 310 -3.79 6.32 0.22
C GLY A 310 -2.41 5.75 0.57
N HIS A 311 -1.68 5.28 -0.44
CA HIS A 311 -0.34 4.73 -0.25
C HIS A 311 0.65 5.75 0.29
N ASN A 312 0.71 6.96 -0.30
CA ASN A 312 1.70 7.94 0.13
C ASN A 312 1.44 8.50 1.56
N GLU A 313 0.20 8.51 2.03
CA GLU A 313 -0.15 8.90 3.40
C GLU A 313 0.11 7.78 4.43
N PHE A 314 0.22 6.54 3.99
CA PHE A 314 0.49 5.39 4.84
C PHE A 314 1.97 4.93 4.81
N ASP A 315 2.54 4.73 3.62
CA ASP A 315 3.83 4.02 3.40
C ASP A 315 5.10 4.85 3.69
N ARG A 316 4.96 6.12 4.06
CA ARG A 316 6.12 7.02 4.30
C ARG A 316 6.66 6.98 5.73
N GLY A 317 6.02 6.20 6.59
CA GLY A 317 6.41 5.97 7.98
C GLY A 317 6.93 4.55 8.22
N PHE A 318 6.35 3.87 9.20
CA PHE A 318 6.49 2.42 9.37
C PHE A 318 5.10 1.82 9.47
N SER A 319 4.88 0.64 8.89
CA SER A 319 3.70 -0.16 9.22
C SER A 319 3.93 -0.89 10.54
N VAL A 320 2.89 -0.91 11.38
CA VAL A 320 2.88 -1.70 12.61
C VAL A 320 3.01 -3.19 12.28
N SER A 321 2.32 -3.64 11.24
CA SER A 321 2.39 -5.01 10.73
C SER A 321 3.77 -5.35 10.18
N GLU A 322 4.41 -4.48 9.41
CA GLU A 322 5.77 -4.73 8.91
C GLU A 322 6.79 -4.86 10.05
N GLU A 323 6.76 -3.95 11.04
CA GLU A 323 7.67 -4.00 12.18
C GLU A 323 7.46 -5.26 13.02
N LEU A 324 6.20 -5.58 13.32
CA LEU A 324 5.82 -6.79 14.05
C LEU A 324 6.28 -8.05 13.32
N PHE A 325 6.08 -8.10 11.99
CA PHE A 325 6.49 -9.24 11.18
C PHE A 325 8.02 -9.37 11.10
N ARG A 326 8.74 -8.25 10.92
CA ARG A 326 10.22 -8.24 10.93
C ARG A 326 10.77 -8.79 12.24
N GLU A 327 10.20 -8.37 13.38
CA GLU A 327 10.56 -8.89 14.70
C GLU A 327 10.21 -10.39 14.85
N ALA A 328 9.07 -10.84 14.31
CA ALA A 328 8.68 -12.24 14.31
C ALA A 328 9.64 -13.11 13.48
N VAL A 329 10.01 -12.65 12.28
CA VAL A 329 11.00 -13.30 11.41
C VAL A 329 12.37 -13.38 12.12
N ALA A 330 12.79 -12.30 12.79
CA ALA A 330 14.04 -12.28 13.54
C ALA A 330 14.07 -13.37 14.61
N ARG A 331 12.97 -13.49 15.37
CA ARG A 331 12.79 -14.52 16.40
C ARG A 331 12.76 -15.92 15.80
N GLN A 332 12.03 -16.14 14.72
CA GLN A 332 11.97 -17.42 14.02
C GLN A 332 13.35 -17.86 13.51
N ARG A 333 14.14 -16.90 12.98
CA ARG A 333 15.49 -17.15 12.44
C ARG A 333 16.59 -17.15 13.51
N GLY A 334 16.30 -16.70 14.74
CA GLY A 334 17.27 -16.58 15.83
C GLY A 334 18.32 -15.50 15.59
N VAL A 335 17.94 -14.38 14.97
CA VAL A 335 18.81 -13.25 14.62
C VAL A 335 18.26 -11.93 15.18
N ASP A 336 19.05 -10.86 15.14
CA ASP A 336 18.57 -9.53 15.51
C ASP A 336 17.63 -8.97 14.43
N ALA A 337 16.55 -8.29 14.82
CA ALA A 337 15.58 -7.74 13.87
C ALA A 337 16.18 -6.71 12.90
N SER A 338 17.22 -5.97 13.32
CA SER A 338 17.96 -5.07 12.44
C SER A 338 18.75 -5.78 11.34
N SER A 339 18.92 -7.10 11.43
CA SER A 339 19.57 -7.93 10.40
C SER A 339 18.58 -8.59 9.45
N VAL A 340 17.27 -8.49 9.73
CA VAL A 340 16.23 -9.02 8.86
C VAL A 340 16.03 -8.09 7.68
N ILE A 341 16.24 -8.64 6.49
CA ILE A 341 15.81 -8.09 5.21
C ILE A 341 14.65 -8.98 4.76
N LEU A 342 13.48 -8.38 4.60
CA LEU A 342 12.30 -9.06 4.04
C LEU A 342 12.52 -9.23 2.53
N THR A 343 12.10 -10.36 1.97
CA THR A 343 11.93 -10.48 0.53
C THR A 343 10.77 -9.61 0.04
N ASP A 344 10.69 -9.35 -1.26
CA ASP A 344 9.56 -8.60 -1.82
C ASP A 344 8.23 -9.29 -1.50
N ASP A 345 8.16 -10.63 -1.59
CA ASP A 345 6.97 -11.40 -1.19
C ASP A 345 6.65 -11.27 0.30
N GLU A 346 7.67 -11.33 1.18
CA GLU A 346 7.50 -11.16 2.62
C GLU A 346 7.01 -9.74 2.96
N TRP A 347 7.52 -8.72 2.25
CA TRP A 347 7.10 -7.34 2.43
C TRP A 347 5.68 -7.12 1.90
N SER A 348 5.38 -7.55 0.68
CA SER A 348 4.05 -7.46 0.07
C SER A 348 3.00 -8.20 0.90
N ARG A 349 3.38 -9.31 1.54
CA ARG A 349 2.45 -10.06 2.38
C ARG A 349 2.13 -9.40 3.73
N PHE A 350 2.99 -8.56 4.28
CA PHE A 350 2.79 -8.08 5.66
C PHE A 350 2.77 -6.55 5.80
N ASN A 351 3.32 -5.81 4.85
CA ASN A 351 3.20 -4.35 4.79
C ASN A 351 2.05 -3.89 3.88
N TYR A 352 1.99 -4.44 2.66
CA TYR A 352 1.13 -3.92 1.59
C TYR A 352 -0.37 -3.97 1.92
N PHE A 353 -0.84 -4.97 2.68
CA PHE A 353 -2.26 -5.03 3.06
C PHE A 353 -2.71 -3.87 3.94
N GLU A 354 -1.87 -3.38 4.86
CA GLU A 354 -2.27 -2.24 5.68
C GLU A 354 -2.35 -0.96 4.85
N SER A 355 -1.42 -0.78 3.91
CA SER A 355 -1.43 0.38 3.02
C SER A 355 -2.62 0.34 2.07
N GLU A 356 -2.91 -0.82 1.47
CA GLU A 356 -4.12 -1.06 0.69
C GLU A 356 -5.41 -0.80 1.48
N ILE A 357 -5.54 -1.36 2.69
CA ILE A 357 -6.71 -1.10 3.55
C ILE A 357 -6.85 0.40 3.82
N ALA A 358 -5.75 1.09 4.13
CA ALA A 358 -5.77 2.53 4.36
C ALA A 358 -6.15 3.31 3.10
N SER A 359 -5.66 2.90 1.92
CA SER A 359 -6.02 3.49 0.63
C SER A 359 -7.50 3.30 0.28
N LEU A 360 -8.06 2.10 0.51
CA LEU A 360 -9.48 1.82 0.32
C LEU A 360 -10.38 2.66 1.25
N VAL A 361 -9.92 2.89 2.49
CA VAL A 361 -10.63 3.78 3.43
C VAL A 361 -10.55 5.24 2.96
N TRP A 362 -9.40 5.67 2.45
CA TRP A 362 -9.22 7.02 1.89
C TRP A 362 -10.11 7.30 0.69
N GLU A 363 -10.24 6.32 -0.22
CA GLU A 363 -11.04 6.51 -1.44
C GLU A 363 -12.55 6.31 -1.23
N HIS A 364 -12.98 5.79 -0.08
CA HIS A 364 -14.37 5.42 0.19
C HIS A 364 -15.36 6.53 -0.18
N ASP A 365 -15.08 7.77 0.25
CA ASP A 365 -15.98 8.90 0.04
C ASP A 365 -15.95 9.45 -1.41
N LEU A 366 -14.96 9.02 -2.18
CA LEU A 366 -14.76 9.41 -3.58
C LEU A 366 -15.28 8.34 -4.54
N TYR A 367 -15.70 7.19 -4.02
CA TYR A 367 -16.14 6.09 -4.86
C TYR A 367 -17.53 6.35 -5.41
N VAL A 368 -17.63 6.39 -6.73
CA VAL A 368 -18.89 6.40 -7.47
C VAL A 368 -19.08 5.04 -8.12
N GLY A 369 -20.06 4.26 -7.66
CA GLY A 369 -20.36 2.92 -8.18
C GLY A 369 -21.13 2.92 -9.49
N SER A 370 -21.93 3.96 -9.74
CA SER A 370 -22.62 4.16 -11.01
C SER A 370 -22.85 5.65 -11.30
N ASP A 371 -22.94 6.00 -12.58
CA ASP A 371 -23.27 7.36 -13.01
C ASP A 371 -24.80 7.59 -13.12
N ASP A 372 -25.20 8.83 -13.38
CA ASP A 372 -26.61 9.23 -13.58
C ASP A 372 -27.28 8.52 -14.76
N ALA A 373 -26.50 7.95 -15.68
CA ALA A 373 -26.99 7.16 -16.80
C ALA A 373 -27.10 5.66 -16.46
N GLY A 374 -26.77 5.26 -15.23
CA GLY A 374 -26.79 3.88 -14.76
C GLY A 374 -25.60 3.04 -15.23
N GLN A 375 -24.55 3.65 -15.77
CA GLN A 375 -23.32 2.92 -16.11
C GLN A 375 -22.57 2.59 -14.82
N THR A 376 -22.15 1.34 -14.67
CA THR A 376 -21.35 0.91 -13.52
C THR A 376 -19.89 1.31 -13.69
N ASN A 377 -19.24 1.67 -12.58
CA ASN A 377 -17.81 1.91 -12.53
C ASN A 377 -17.05 0.61 -12.85
N PRO A 378 -16.26 0.56 -13.93
CA PRO A 378 -15.60 -0.67 -14.35
C PRO A 378 -14.33 -0.98 -13.53
N LEU A 379 -13.87 -0.08 -12.66
CA LEU A 379 -12.67 -0.27 -11.82
C LEU A 379 -12.95 -1.09 -10.55
N GLY A 380 -14.16 -1.60 -10.38
CA GLY A 380 -14.55 -2.38 -9.20
C GLY A 380 -15.04 -1.49 -8.05
N SER A 381 -15.18 -2.09 -6.85
CA SER A 381 -15.63 -1.36 -5.66
C SER A 381 -14.65 -1.55 -4.50
N PRO A 382 -14.39 -0.52 -3.68
CA PRO A 382 -13.52 -0.63 -2.51
C PRO A 382 -13.96 -1.74 -1.55
N ALA A 383 -15.27 -1.98 -1.43
CA ALA A 383 -15.83 -3.03 -0.59
C ALA A 383 -15.42 -4.44 -1.04
N SER A 384 -15.39 -4.70 -2.35
CA SER A 384 -14.96 -6.00 -2.90
C SER A 384 -13.49 -6.27 -2.59
N TYR A 385 -12.63 -5.27 -2.76
CA TYR A 385 -11.20 -5.38 -2.43
C TYR A 385 -10.96 -5.56 -0.93
N MET A 386 -11.65 -4.78 -0.09
CA MET A 386 -11.55 -4.86 1.37
C MET A 386 -11.79 -6.28 1.91
N SER A 387 -12.79 -7.00 1.37
CA SER A 387 -13.07 -8.39 1.77
C SER A 387 -11.86 -9.30 1.55
N THR A 388 -11.17 -9.19 0.41
CA THR A 388 -9.99 -9.99 0.08
C THR A 388 -8.83 -9.65 1.02
N LEU A 389 -8.58 -8.36 1.27
CA LEU A 389 -7.50 -7.92 2.17
C LEU A 389 -7.72 -8.42 3.61
N LEU A 390 -8.95 -8.33 4.13
CA LEU A 390 -9.28 -8.84 5.45
C LEU A 390 -9.16 -10.37 5.54
N SER A 391 -9.57 -11.09 4.49
CA SER A 391 -9.36 -12.53 4.40
C SER A 391 -7.88 -12.90 4.43
N ASN A 392 -7.03 -12.15 3.71
CA ASN A 392 -5.59 -12.33 3.73
C ASN A 392 -4.99 -12.07 5.11
N LEU A 393 -5.36 -10.96 5.75
CA LEU A 393 -4.93 -10.64 7.12
C LEU A 393 -5.27 -11.79 8.08
N ASN A 394 -6.48 -12.34 8.00
CA ASN A 394 -6.91 -13.48 8.82
C ASN A 394 -6.15 -14.79 8.54
N GLY A 395 -5.70 -15.01 7.30
CA GLY A 395 -4.94 -16.20 6.92
C GLY A 395 -3.44 -16.14 7.25
N GLN A 396 -2.89 -14.94 7.42
CA GLN A 396 -1.43 -14.72 7.50
C GLN A 396 -0.95 -14.46 8.92
N TRP A 397 -1.80 -13.88 9.76
CA TRP A 397 -1.50 -13.56 11.14
C TRP A 397 -1.93 -14.67 12.10
N ALA A 398 -1.21 -14.80 13.21
CA ALA A 398 -1.66 -15.59 14.33
C ALA A 398 -3.06 -15.13 14.74
N PRO A 399 -4.03 -16.04 14.98
CA PRO A 399 -5.43 -15.66 15.23
C PRO A 399 -5.61 -14.61 16.34
N ASP A 400 -4.81 -14.71 17.41
CA ASP A 400 -4.86 -13.78 18.55
C ASP A 400 -4.31 -12.37 18.24
N LEU A 401 -3.69 -12.18 17.07
CA LEU A 401 -3.15 -10.89 16.62
C LEU A 401 -4.06 -10.18 15.61
N VAL A 402 -4.98 -10.89 14.95
CA VAL A 402 -5.90 -10.34 13.94
C VAL A 402 -6.72 -9.19 14.53
N GLU A 403 -7.43 -9.42 15.64
CA GLU A 403 -8.26 -8.40 16.28
C GLU A 403 -7.47 -7.19 16.78
N PRO A 404 -6.34 -7.36 17.51
CA PRO A 404 -5.50 -6.23 17.89
C PRO A 404 -5.03 -5.37 16.72
N LEU A 405 -4.62 -5.97 15.60
CA LEU A 405 -4.15 -5.25 14.42
C LEU A 405 -5.25 -4.39 13.81
N VAL A 406 -6.44 -4.95 13.59
CA VAL A 406 -7.56 -4.18 13.02
C VAL A 406 -8.09 -3.12 13.98
N ARG A 407 -8.03 -3.35 15.30
CA ARG A 407 -8.36 -2.32 16.32
C ARG A 407 -7.37 -1.17 16.29
N GLY A 408 -6.08 -1.45 16.10
CA GLY A 408 -5.05 -0.43 15.91
C GLY A 408 -5.30 0.43 14.68
N LEU A 409 -5.54 -0.21 13.52
CA LEU A 409 -5.88 0.48 12.27
C LEU A 409 -7.14 1.34 12.42
N TYR A 410 -8.20 0.80 13.04
CA TYR A 410 -9.43 1.57 13.26
C TYR A 410 -9.20 2.79 14.16
N ALA A 411 -8.40 2.65 15.23
CA ALA A 411 -8.04 3.79 16.07
C ALA A 411 -7.32 4.88 15.28
N ARG A 412 -6.40 4.52 14.37
CA ARG A 412 -5.78 5.46 13.44
C ARG A 412 -6.84 6.19 12.61
N PHE A 413 -7.72 5.47 11.93
CA PHE A 413 -8.75 6.05 11.05
C PHE A 413 -9.68 7.01 11.79
N VAL A 414 -10.09 6.67 13.02
CA VAL A 414 -10.96 7.54 13.82
C VAL A 414 -10.24 8.82 14.29
N ALA A 415 -8.92 8.76 14.48
CA ALA A 415 -8.15 9.91 14.96
C ALA A 415 -7.59 10.78 13.83
N ASP A 416 -7.51 10.26 12.60
CA ASP A 416 -7.05 10.98 11.42
C ASP A 416 -8.15 11.96 10.91
N PRO A 417 -7.99 13.29 11.07
CA PRO A 417 -8.94 14.27 10.54
C PRO A 417 -9.11 14.28 9.01
N ASP A 418 -8.25 13.62 8.24
CA ASP A 418 -8.42 13.49 6.79
C ASP A 418 -9.29 12.29 6.40
N ILE A 419 -9.60 11.39 7.36
CA ILE A 419 -10.54 10.28 7.18
C ILE A 419 -11.92 10.70 7.71
N SER A 420 -12.97 10.52 6.92
CA SER A 420 -14.32 10.79 7.38
C SER A 420 -14.82 9.72 8.36
N ALA A 421 -15.84 10.08 9.13
CA ALA A 421 -16.53 9.12 9.99
C ALA A 421 -17.19 7.99 9.19
N ALA A 422 -17.66 8.26 7.96
CA ALA A 422 -18.26 7.26 7.09
C ALA A 422 -17.22 6.25 6.59
N ALA A 423 -16.06 6.72 6.14
CA ALA A 423 -14.94 5.89 5.74
C ALA A 423 -14.41 5.00 6.89
N ALA A 424 -14.27 5.55 8.10
CA ALA A 424 -13.91 4.77 9.28
C ALA A 424 -14.99 3.72 9.63
N ALA A 425 -16.28 4.08 9.54
CA ALA A 425 -17.39 3.17 9.77
C ALA A 425 -17.46 2.06 8.71
N PHE A 426 -17.13 2.36 7.45
CA PHE A 426 -16.99 1.37 6.39
C PHE A 426 -15.96 0.30 6.77
N PHE A 427 -14.78 0.69 7.24
CA PHE A 427 -13.77 -0.26 7.73
C PHE A 427 -14.28 -1.12 8.90
N ALA A 428 -14.91 -0.47 9.89
CA ALA A 428 -15.48 -1.17 11.04
C ALA A 428 -16.55 -2.20 10.64
N GLN A 429 -17.41 -1.84 9.68
CA GLN A 429 -18.43 -2.74 9.15
C GLN A 429 -17.80 -3.89 8.37
N SER A 430 -16.79 -3.64 7.55
CA SER A 430 -16.05 -4.69 6.83
C SER A 430 -15.40 -5.68 7.80
N CYS A 431 -14.75 -5.22 8.86
CA CYS A 431 -14.21 -6.09 9.92
C CYS A 431 -15.30 -6.94 10.58
N ARG A 432 -16.47 -6.37 10.86
CA ARG A 432 -17.59 -7.11 11.44
C ARG A 432 -18.10 -8.20 10.50
N THR A 433 -18.28 -7.87 9.23
CA THR A 433 -18.82 -8.79 8.22
C THR A 433 -17.84 -9.94 7.93
N HIS A 434 -16.57 -9.63 7.72
CA HIS A 434 -15.60 -10.59 7.17
C HIS A 434 -14.76 -11.30 8.25
N LEU A 435 -14.57 -10.66 9.42
CA LEU A 435 -13.78 -11.22 10.52
C LEU A 435 -14.61 -11.55 11.77
N GLY A 436 -15.88 -11.09 11.83
CA GLY A 436 -16.69 -11.21 13.04
C GLY A 436 -16.24 -10.29 14.19
N ILE A 437 -15.40 -9.29 13.91
CA ILE A 437 -14.82 -8.38 14.89
C ILE A 437 -15.62 -7.08 14.96
N ALA A 438 -16.14 -6.73 16.13
CA ALA A 438 -16.81 -5.46 16.38
C ALA A 438 -15.81 -4.42 16.90
N LEU A 439 -15.60 -3.35 16.13
CA LEU A 439 -14.65 -2.28 16.43
C LEU A 439 -15.26 -1.15 17.25
#